data_AF-A0A5K1F5Z4-F1
#
_entry.id   AF-A0A5K1F5Z4-F1
#
_cell.length_a   1.000
_cell.length_b   1.000
_cell.length_c   1.000
_cell.angle_alpha   90.00
_cell.angle_beta   90.00
_cell.angle_gamma   90.00
#
_symmetry.space_group_name_H-M   'P 1'
#
loop_
_entity.id
_entity.type
_entity.pdbx_description
1 polymer ?
#
loop_
_entity_poly.entity_id
_entity_poly.type
_entity_poly.pdbx_seq_one_letter_code
_entity_poly.pdbx_strand_id
1 'polypeptide(L)' 'QAYRLPLLPPYLADPYEGREYTKGVNFAVAGATALDVSDLLSKNIRPLTNHSLSVQLGWFDRLLPSLCSTKA' A
#
# COMPACT_ATOMS: atom_id res chain seq x y z
N GLN A 1 21.43 1.62 15.11
CA GLN A 1 20.46 2.53 15.74
C GLN A 1 19.10 2.28 15.10
N ALA A 2 18.07 1.90 15.87
CA ALA A 2 16.68 1.90 15.40
C ALA A 2 16.05 3.23 15.84
N TYR A 3 15.53 4.01 14.88
CA TYR A 3 15.20 5.43 15.08
C TYR A 3 14.01 5.74 16.01
N ARG A 4 13.48 4.76 16.77
CA ARG A 4 12.29 4.90 17.65
C ARG A 4 11.10 5.63 17.00
N LEU A 5 11.01 5.57 15.68
CA LEU A 5 9.91 6.16 14.95
C LEU A 5 8.63 5.35 15.21
N PRO A 6 7.46 5.99 15.29
CA PRO A 6 6.20 5.28 15.40
C PRO A 6 5.99 4.38 14.19
N LEU A 7 5.37 3.22 14.39
CA LEU A 7 4.96 2.35 13.30
C LEU A 7 3.93 3.08 12.44
N LEU A 8 4.10 3.00 11.12
CA LEU A 8 3.13 3.57 10.19
C LEU A 8 1.84 2.75 10.23
N PRO A 9 0.66 3.41 10.20
CA PRO A 9 -0.61 2.70 10.12
C PRO A 9 -0.68 1.90 8.80
N PRO A 10 -1.25 0.69 8.80
CA PRO A 10 -1.47 -0.06 7.57
C PRO A 10 -2.60 0.55 6.74
N TYR A 11 -2.42 0.65 5.43
CA TYR A 11 -3.39 1.26 4.50
C TYR A 11 -4.75 0.53 4.49
N LEU A 12 -4.74 -0.79 4.69
CA LEU A 12 -5.95 -1.63 4.65
C LEU A 12 -6.64 -1.82 6.01
N ALA A 13 -6.13 -1.25 7.11
CA ALA A 13 -6.94 -1.21 8.32
C ALA A 13 -8.14 -0.28 8.04
N ASP A 14 -9.36 -0.76 8.32
CA ASP A 14 -10.70 -0.12 8.39
C ASP A 14 -11.09 1.00 7.38
N PRO A 15 -12.26 0.93 6.71
CA PRO A 15 -12.67 1.80 5.59
C PRO A 15 -13.37 3.10 5.99
N TYR A 16 -13.38 3.49 7.27
CA TYR A 16 -13.98 4.74 7.70
C TYR A 16 -13.02 5.91 7.45
N GLU A 17 -13.37 6.68 6.43
CA GLU A 17 -12.81 7.97 6.05
C GLU A 17 -12.50 8.84 7.27
N GLY A 18 -11.24 9.30 7.38
CA GLY A 18 -10.81 10.16 8.49
C GLY A 18 -9.41 9.90 9.01
N ARG A 19 -8.71 8.85 8.54
CA ARG A 19 -7.29 8.68 8.90
C ARG A 19 -6.42 9.72 8.19
N GLU A 20 -5.77 10.54 9.01
CA GLU A 20 -4.78 11.51 8.56
C GLU A 20 -3.47 10.78 8.21
N TYR A 21 -3.18 10.63 6.92
CA TYR A 21 -1.96 9.98 6.41
C TYR A 21 -0.78 10.96 6.25
N THR A 22 -0.88 12.17 6.81
CA THR A 22 0.16 13.23 6.72
C THR A 22 1.50 12.80 7.31
N LYS A 23 1.49 11.82 8.23
CA LYS A 23 2.68 11.24 8.87
C LYS A 23 3.15 9.93 8.23
N GLY A 24 2.58 9.56 7.08
CA GLY A 24 2.89 8.34 6.37
C GLY A 24 1.92 7.18 6.67
N VAL A 25 1.97 6.18 5.79
CA VAL A 25 1.14 4.98 5.83
C VAL A 25 1.93 3.81 5.23
N ASN A 26 1.64 2.59 5.67
CA ASN A 26 2.26 1.37 5.17
C ASN A 26 1.33 0.63 4.20
N PHE A 27 1.73 0.50 2.94
CA PHE A 27 1.00 -0.25 1.91
C PHE A 27 1.38 -1.73 1.83
N ALA A 28 2.42 -2.15 2.55
CA ALA A 28 2.94 -3.51 2.47
C ALA A 28 1.90 -4.54 2.92
N VAL A 29 1.72 -5.57 2.09
CA VAL A 29 0.93 -6.77 2.42
C VAL A 29 1.87 -7.97 2.45
N ALA A 30 1.81 -8.75 3.53
CA ALA A 30 2.59 -9.97 3.64
C ALA A 30 2.24 -10.95 2.50
N GLY A 31 3.26 -11.49 1.82
CA GLY A 31 3.08 -12.40 0.69
C GLY A 31 2.76 -11.71 -0.65
N ALA A 32 2.74 -10.37 -0.69
CA ALA A 32 2.68 -9.63 -1.95
C ALA A 32 3.90 -9.92 -2.84
N THR A 33 3.68 -9.81 -4.14
CA THR A 33 4.69 -10.12 -5.16
C THR A 33 4.92 -8.93 -6.07
N ALA A 34 6.09 -8.86 -6.71
CA ALA A 34 6.40 -7.78 -7.65
C ALA A 34 5.55 -7.86 -8.93
N LEU A 35 5.34 -9.08 -9.43
CA LEU A 35 4.52 -9.36 -10.61
C LEU A 35 3.03 -9.38 -10.26
N ASP A 36 2.19 -9.20 -11.27
CA ASP A 36 0.75 -9.37 -11.10
C ASP A 36 0.38 -10.84 -10.94
N VAL A 37 -0.76 -11.07 -10.27
CA VAL A 37 -1.27 -12.43 -10.04
C VAL A 37 -1.50 -13.16 -11.35
N SER A 38 -1.96 -12.48 -12.41
CA SER A 38 -2.13 -13.06 -13.74
C SER A 38 -0.81 -13.63 -14.28
N ASP A 39 0.30 -12.90 -14.12
CA ASP A 39 1.61 -13.32 -14.63
C ASP A 39 2.14 -14.52 -13.85
N LEU A 40 1.93 -14.56 -12.54
CA LEU A 40 2.31 -15.69 -11.70
C LEU A 40 1.48 -16.94 -12.02
N LEU A 41 0.16 -16.77 -12.16
CA LEU A 41 -0.73 -17.88 -12.54
C LEU A 41 -0.38 -18.43 -13.92
N SER A 42 0.01 -17.59 -14.88
CA SER A 42 0.49 -18.03 -16.21
C SER A 42 1.74 -18.93 -16.14
N LYS A 43 2.51 -18.80 -15.05
CA LYS A 43 3.71 -19.60 -14.76
C LYS A 43 3.44 -20.76 -13.80
N ASN A 44 2.18 -21.08 -13.52
CA ASN A 44 1.76 -22.06 -12.50
C ASN A 44 2.26 -21.76 -11.08
N ILE A 45 2.55 -20.48 -10.77
CA ILE A 45 2.92 -20.03 -9.44
C ILE A 45 1.66 -19.49 -8.75
N ARG A 46 1.34 -20.03 -7.57
CA ARG A 46 0.18 -19.61 -6.77
C ARG A 46 0.58 -18.49 -5.79
N PRO A 47 0.12 -17.24 -5.98
CA PRO A 47 0.40 -16.17 -5.04
C PRO A 47 -0.43 -16.29 -3.77
N LEU A 48 0.08 -15.74 -2.67
CA LEU A 48 -0.60 -15.72 -1.36
C LEU A 48 -1.67 -14.64 -1.24
N THR A 49 -1.62 -13.62 -2.09
CA THR A 49 -2.53 -12.48 -2.13
C THR A 49 -2.64 -11.93 -3.54
N ASN A 50 -3.72 -11.19 -3.82
CA ASN A 50 -3.89 -10.42 -5.04
C ASN A 50 -3.35 -8.98 -4.96
N HIS A 51 -2.68 -8.63 -3.85
CA HIS A 51 -2.10 -7.31 -3.62
C HIS A 51 -0.66 -7.22 -4.12
N SER A 52 -0.46 -7.42 -5.43
CA SER A 52 0.84 -7.23 -6.09
C SER A 52 1.42 -5.83 -5.86
N LEU A 53 2.69 -5.64 -6.19
CA LEU A 53 3.37 -4.35 -6.06
C LEU A 53 2.66 -3.26 -6.90
N SER A 54 2.17 -3.59 -8.09
CA SER A 54 1.39 -2.67 -8.92
C SER A 54 0.10 -2.22 -8.21
N VAL A 55 -0.60 -3.13 -7.52
CA VAL A 55 -1.79 -2.82 -6.73
C VAL A 55 -1.44 -1.90 -5.55
N GLN A 56 -0.33 -2.16 -4.86
CA GLN A 56 0.16 -1.30 -3.78
C GLN A 56 0.56 0.10 -4.26
N LEU A 57 1.19 0.21 -5.42
CA LEU A 57 1.49 1.50 -6.06
C LEU A 57 0.20 2.22 -6.48
N GLY A 58 -0.80 1.49 -6.97
CA GLY A 58 -2.12 2.06 -7.25
C GLY A 58 -2.82 2.63 -6.00
N TRP A 59 -2.58 2.07 -4.81
CA TRP A 59 -3.04 2.66 -3.54
C TRP A 59 -2.28 3.94 -3.20
N PHE A 60 -0.97 3.94 -3.38
CA PHE A 60 -0.14 5.12 -3.20
C PHE A 60 -0.57 6.26 -4.11
N ASP A 61 -0.79 6.00 -5.40
CA ASP A 61 -1.25 7.00 -6.36
C ASP A 61 -2.62 7.58 -5.98
N ARG A 62 -3.54 6.74 -5.47
CA ARG A 62 -4.84 7.21 -4.95
C ARG A 62 -4.70 8.06 -3.69
N LEU A 63 -3.65 7.86 -2.89
CA LEU A 63 -3.40 8.65 -1.70
C LEU A 63 -2.79 10.02 -2.03
N LEU A 64 -1.95 10.12 -3.06
CA LEU A 64 -1.20 11.34 -3.39
C LEU A 64 -2.06 12.63 -3.40
N PRO A 65 -3.24 12.68 -4.04
CA PRO A 65 -4.08 13.88 -4.05
C PRO A 65 -4.52 14.34 -2.66
N SER A 66 -4.70 13.42 -1.71
CA SER A 66 -5.09 13.75 -0.33
C SER A 66 -3.96 14.39 0.48
N LEU A 67 -2.70 14.17 0.09
CA LEU A 67 -1.51 14.74 0.73
C LEU A 67 -1.19 16.14 0.18
N CYS A 68 -1.55 16.38 -1.09
CA CYS A 68 -1.35 17.65 -1.76
C CYS A 68 -2.49 18.63 -1.45
N SER A 69 -2.41 19.31 -0.31
CA SER A 69 -3.14 20.57 -0.13
C SER A 69 -2.40 21.68 -0.86
N THR A 70 -2.60 21.83 -2.18
CA THR A 70 -2.27 23.10 -2.85
C THR A 70 -3.19 24.18 -2.29
N LYS A 71 -2.74 24.86 -1.23
CA LYS A 71 -3.22 26.22 -0.95
C LYS A 71 -2.61 27.11 -2.03
N ALA A 72 -3.47 27.63 -2.90
CA ALA A 72 -3.14 28.81 -3.71
C ALA A 72 -2.84 30.00 -2.79
#